data_AF-A0A0L1JN75-F1
#
_entry.id   AF-A0A0L1JN75-F1
#
_cell.length_a   1.000
_cell.length_b   1.000
_cell.length_c   1.000
_cell.angle_alpha   90.00
_cell.angle_beta   90.00
_cell.angle_gamma   90.00
#
_symmetry.space_group_name_H-M   'P 1'
#
loop_
_entity.id
_entity.type
_entity.pdbx_description
1 polymer ?
#
loop_
_entity_poly.entity_id
_entity_poly.type
_entity_poly.pdbx_seq_one_letter_code
_entity_poly.pdbx_strand_id
1 'polypeptide(L)'
;MEAAKLIEDAYAKRLTDVHTEIDVRGVQATYLNSGVLVIPGTNEFRDWFDFNLNMFGQGGDGHGFEVVSGDSGTKWHAGFLEHAQIVYSFAKGLRPKFIVGHSLGAASAQIVGMSLRTPTIAFASPQTCRSRTRMPGEGWVVNICRVDDDVCHQPPRILGFRTIGSRYWLSPDPLKLGEDHKIDNYMDLLKTKKVKDRVPQAWPT
;
A
#
# COMPACT_ATOMS: atom_id res chain seq x y z
N MET A 1 9.21 0.07 13.13
CA MET A 1 10.01 -1.16 12.91
C MET A 1 9.11 -2.40 12.89
N GLU A 2 8.19 -2.53 13.85
CA GLU A 2 7.26 -3.68 13.93
C GLU A 2 6.37 -3.84 12.69
N ALA A 3 5.82 -2.75 12.14
CA ALA A 3 4.96 -2.84 10.95
C ALA A 3 5.66 -3.45 9.71
N ALA A 4 6.92 -3.08 9.45
CA ALA A 4 7.66 -3.64 8.32
C ALA A 4 7.99 -5.13 8.54
N LYS A 5 8.25 -5.52 9.80
CA LYS A 5 8.47 -6.92 10.17
C LYS A 5 7.22 -7.78 9.95
N LEU A 6 6.03 -7.27 10.24
CA LEU A 6 4.77 -7.96 9.93
C LEU A 6 4.62 -8.26 8.43
N ILE A 7 5.01 -7.33 7.56
CA ILE A 7 5.00 -7.56 6.11
C ILE A 7 6.03 -8.62 5.71
N GLU A 8 7.26 -8.53 6.23
CA GLU A 8 8.30 -9.53 5.98
C GLU A 8 7.83 -10.94 6.39
N ASP A 9 7.24 -11.06 7.58
CA ASP A 9 6.72 -12.31 8.09
C ASP A 9 5.49 -12.79 7.33
N ALA A 10 4.68 -11.90 6.76
CA ALA A 10 3.60 -12.28 5.85
C ALA A 10 4.15 -12.95 4.58
N TYR A 11 5.14 -12.35 3.91
CA TYR A 11 5.77 -12.96 2.73
C TYR A 11 6.44 -14.30 3.05
N ALA A 12 7.07 -14.41 4.22
CA ALA A 12 7.73 -15.63 4.65
C ALA A 12 6.77 -16.69 5.24
N LYS A 13 5.45 -16.42 5.30
CA LYS A 13 4.45 -17.28 5.96
C LYS A 13 4.79 -17.60 7.42
N ARG A 14 5.31 -16.61 8.14
CA ARG A 14 5.72 -16.67 9.56
C ARG A 14 4.83 -15.85 10.49
N LEU A 15 3.74 -15.27 9.99
CA LEU A 15 2.76 -14.61 10.86
C LEU A 15 2.21 -15.62 11.88
N THR A 16 2.26 -15.23 13.15
CA THR A 16 1.65 -15.97 14.25
C THR A 16 0.37 -15.25 14.70
N ASP A 17 -0.45 -15.91 15.51
CA ASP A 17 -1.66 -15.30 16.08
C ASP A 17 -2.70 -14.86 15.03
N VAL A 18 -2.81 -15.62 13.93
CA VAL A 18 -3.78 -15.38 12.87
C VAL A 18 -5.20 -15.67 13.38
N HIS A 19 -6.08 -14.68 13.26
CA HIS A 19 -7.52 -14.84 13.51
C HIS A 19 -8.23 -15.41 12.29
N THR A 20 -7.99 -14.79 11.13
CA THR A 20 -8.59 -15.17 9.85
C THR A 20 -7.79 -14.56 8.70
N GLU A 21 -7.90 -15.14 7.51
CA GLU A 21 -7.18 -14.71 6.31
C GLU A 21 -8.03 -14.89 5.05
N ILE A 22 -7.65 -14.16 4.00
CA ILE A 22 -8.19 -14.34 2.65
C ILE A 22 -7.05 -14.53 1.66
N ASP A 23 -7.28 -15.42 0.71
CA ASP A 23 -6.50 -15.57 -0.52
C ASP A 23 -7.48 -15.86 -1.66
N VAL A 24 -7.90 -14.81 -2.35
CA VAL A 24 -8.92 -14.91 -3.41
C VAL A 24 -8.50 -14.03 -4.57
N ARG A 25 -8.38 -14.62 -5.76
CA ARG A 25 -8.07 -13.90 -7.01
C ARG A 25 -6.80 -13.05 -6.90
N GLY A 26 -5.77 -13.57 -6.22
CA GLY A 26 -4.51 -12.87 -6.00
C GLY A 26 -4.56 -11.76 -4.95
N VAL A 27 -5.70 -11.55 -4.29
CA VAL A 27 -5.82 -10.67 -3.12
C VAL A 27 -5.55 -11.47 -1.86
N GLN A 28 -4.47 -11.10 -1.17
CA GLN A 28 -4.07 -11.71 0.11
C GLN A 28 -4.16 -10.68 1.24
N ALA A 29 -4.77 -11.07 2.36
CA ALA A 29 -4.75 -10.30 3.59
C ALA A 29 -4.94 -11.21 4.81
N THR A 30 -4.25 -10.88 5.90
CA THR A 30 -4.28 -11.63 7.15
C THR A 30 -4.70 -10.71 8.29
N TYR A 31 -5.71 -11.11 9.06
CA TYR A 31 -6.13 -10.40 10.26
C TYR A 31 -5.64 -11.17 11.51
N LEU A 32 -4.93 -10.48 12.40
CA LEU A 32 -4.34 -11.06 13.60
C LEU A 32 -5.25 -10.82 14.82
N ASN A 33 -5.19 -11.68 15.86
CA ASN A 33 -6.00 -11.48 17.08
C ASN A 33 -5.63 -10.18 17.83
N SER A 34 -4.41 -9.65 17.60
CA SER A 34 -4.01 -8.31 18.05
C SER A 34 -4.84 -7.16 17.46
N GLY A 35 -5.61 -7.41 16.39
CA GLY A 35 -6.41 -6.41 15.68
C GLY A 35 -5.67 -5.73 14.53
N VAL A 36 -4.52 -6.27 14.12
CA VAL A 36 -3.75 -5.79 12.97
C VAL A 36 -4.20 -6.49 11.70
N LEU A 37 -4.48 -5.72 10.66
CA LEU A 37 -4.67 -6.21 9.30
C LEU A 37 -3.35 -6.05 8.52
N VAL A 38 -2.83 -7.17 8.02
CA VAL A 38 -1.60 -7.22 7.21
C VAL A 38 -1.97 -7.53 5.76
N ILE A 39 -1.55 -6.68 4.84
CA ILE A 39 -1.86 -6.79 3.41
C ILE A 39 -0.53 -6.86 2.64
N PRO A 40 0.01 -8.06 2.37
CA PRO A 40 1.21 -8.18 1.55
C PRO A 40 0.93 -7.74 0.11
N GLY A 41 2.00 -7.51 -0.65
CA GLY A 41 1.92 -7.41 -2.11
C GLY A 41 1.82 -8.81 -2.73
N THR A 42 1.67 -8.86 -4.05
CA THR A 42 1.73 -10.12 -4.79
C THR A 42 3.18 -10.55 -5.06
N ASN A 43 3.44 -11.86 -5.09
CA ASN A 43 4.73 -12.42 -5.50
C ASN A 43 4.97 -12.32 -7.02
N GLU A 44 3.92 -12.05 -7.81
CA GLU A 44 3.93 -11.86 -9.26
C GLU A 44 3.92 -10.36 -9.61
N PHE A 45 4.55 -9.55 -8.75
CA PHE A 45 4.45 -8.09 -8.73
C PHE A 45 4.69 -7.42 -10.09
N ARG A 46 5.72 -7.84 -10.84
CA ARG A 46 5.99 -7.27 -12.17
C ARG A 46 4.86 -7.57 -13.15
N ASP A 47 4.38 -8.81 -13.20
CA ASP A 47 3.32 -9.19 -14.14
C ASP A 47 2.01 -8.48 -13.82
N TRP A 48 1.66 -8.35 -12.55
CA TRP A 48 0.45 -7.63 -12.12
C TRP A 48 0.57 -6.12 -12.31
N PHE A 49 1.73 -5.53 -12.00
CA PHE A 49 1.97 -4.09 -12.11
C PHE A 49 2.09 -3.67 -13.57
N ASP A 50 2.77 -4.47 -14.40
CA ASP A 50 2.81 -4.27 -15.84
C ASP A 50 1.40 -4.43 -16.41
N PHE A 51 0.63 -5.46 -16.05
CA PHE A 51 -0.78 -5.60 -16.45
C PHE A 51 -1.65 -4.40 -16.05
N ASN A 52 -1.41 -3.82 -14.87
CA ASN A 52 -2.13 -2.66 -14.38
C ASN A 52 -1.65 -1.32 -14.95
N LEU A 53 -0.44 -1.22 -15.49
CA LEU A 53 0.10 0.04 -16.03
C LEU A 53 0.40 -0.03 -17.54
N ASN A 54 0.14 -1.16 -18.19
CA ASN A 54 0.41 -1.34 -19.61
C ASN A 54 -0.47 -0.40 -20.44
N MET A 55 0.15 0.58 -21.08
CA MET A 55 -0.52 1.49 -22.01
C MET A 55 -0.55 0.96 -23.46
N PHE A 56 0.20 -0.10 -23.80
CA PHE A 56 0.48 -0.48 -25.20
C PHE A 56 0.34 -1.98 -25.52
N GLY A 57 -0.33 -2.77 -24.67
CA GLY A 57 -0.61 -4.18 -24.96
C GLY A 57 -1.64 -4.35 -26.08
N GLN A 58 -1.23 -4.89 -27.23
CA GLN A 58 -2.12 -5.46 -28.23
C GLN A 58 -2.87 -6.66 -27.63
N GLY A 59 -4.00 -6.43 -26.94
CA GLY A 59 -4.83 -7.50 -26.39
C GLY A 59 -5.56 -7.17 -25.10
N GLY A 60 -6.59 -6.32 -25.20
CA GLY A 60 -7.88 -6.48 -24.52
C GLY A 60 -8.03 -6.39 -22.99
N ASP A 61 -7.09 -6.85 -22.17
CA ASP A 61 -7.46 -7.30 -20.81
C ASP A 61 -6.83 -6.52 -19.64
N GLY A 62 -5.92 -5.56 -19.87
CA GLY A 62 -5.28 -4.78 -18.80
C GLY A 62 -6.02 -3.49 -18.42
N HIS A 63 -6.01 -3.11 -17.13
CA HIS A 63 -6.61 -1.86 -16.65
C HIS A 63 -5.89 -0.61 -17.18
N GLY A 64 -4.56 -0.68 -17.42
CA GLY A 64 -3.75 0.52 -17.69
C GLY A 64 -4.00 1.63 -16.65
N PHE A 65 -3.92 2.90 -17.05
CA PHE A 65 -4.28 4.02 -16.15
C PHE A 65 -5.79 4.29 -16.08
N GLU A 66 -6.65 3.29 -16.23
CA GLU A 66 -8.09 3.45 -16.12
C GLU A 66 -8.49 4.03 -14.75
N VAL A 67 -9.45 4.94 -14.80
CA VAL A 67 -9.93 5.66 -13.63
C VAL A 67 -11.42 5.45 -13.45
N VAL A 68 -11.79 4.85 -12.32
CA VAL A 68 -13.17 4.55 -11.95
C VAL A 68 -13.56 5.33 -10.70
N SER A 69 -14.86 5.50 -10.48
CA SER A 69 -15.37 6.12 -9.24
C SER A 69 -15.57 5.06 -8.17
N GLY A 70 -15.08 5.30 -6.96
CA GLY A 70 -15.54 4.57 -5.78
C GLY A 70 -16.89 5.11 -5.27
N ASP A 71 -17.44 4.48 -4.25
CA ASP A 71 -18.77 4.80 -3.68
C ASP A 71 -18.91 6.25 -3.21
N SER A 72 -17.80 6.89 -2.82
CA SER A 72 -17.76 8.31 -2.43
C SER A 72 -17.73 9.29 -3.62
N GLY A 73 -17.72 8.80 -4.85
CA GLY A 73 -17.47 9.57 -6.07
C GLY A 73 -16.00 9.88 -6.34
N THR A 74 -15.09 9.49 -5.43
CA THR A 74 -13.64 9.67 -5.62
C THR A 74 -13.16 8.85 -6.80
N LYS A 75 -12.25 9.44 -7.60
CA LYS A 75 -11.60 8.80 -8.73
C LYS A 75 -10.33 8.04 -8.31
N TRP A 76 -10.30 6.75 -8.63
CA TRP A 76 -9.22 5.82 -8.28
C TRP A 76 -8.69 5.12 -9.52
N HIS A 77 -7.45 4.65 -9.47
CA HIS A 77 -6.99 3.64 -10.42
C HIS A 77 -7.86 2.38 -10.31
N ALA A 78 -8.33 1.85 -11.43
CA ALA A 78 -9.28 0.74 -11.47
C ALA A 78 -8.78 -0.50 -10.71
N GLY A 79 -7.61 -1.04 -11.07
CA GLY A 79 -7.10 -2.25 -10.40
C GLY A 79 -6.75 -2.08 -8.92
N PHE A 80 -6.31 -0.89 -8.49
CA PHE A 80 -6.07 -0.64 -7.06
C PHE A 80 -7.39 -0.55 -6.28
N LEU A 81 -8.43 0.03 -6.87
CA LEU A 81 -9.76 0.06 -6.25
C LEU A 81 -10.36 -1.34 -6.16
N GLU A 82 -10.27 -2.13 -7.22
CA GLU A 82 -10.78 -3.51 -7.26
C GLU A 82 -10.14 -4.36 -6.14
N HIS A 83 -8.80 -4.34 -6.04
CA HIS A 83 -8.09 -5.03 -4.97
C HIS A 83 -8.53 -4.51 -3.59
N ALA A 84 -8.66 -3.19 -3.43
CA ALA A 84 -9.07 -2.58 -2.16
C ALA A 84 -10.51 -2.94 -1.76
N GLN A 85 -11.43 -3.12 -2.71
CA GLN A 85 -12.82 -3.50 -2.44
C GLN A 85 -12.94 -4.91 -1.85
N ILE A 86 -12.12 -5.84 -2.35
CA ILE A 86 -12.03 -7.21 -1.80
C ILE A 86 -11.51 -7.14 -0.35
N VAL A 87 -10.40 -6.44 -0.13
CA VAL A 87 -9.83 -6.26 1.22
C VAL A 87 -10.81 -5.55 2.16
N TYR A 88 -11.50 -4.50 1.70
CA TYR A 88 -12.48 -3.76 2.49
C TYR A 88 -13.65 -4.66 2.91
N SER A 89 -14.17 -5.47 1.97
CA SER A 89 -15.27 -6.39 2.24
C SER A 89 -14.93 -7.42 3.31
N PHE A 90 -13.69 -7.91 3.31
CA PHE A 90 -13.14 -8.76 4.36
C PHE A 90 -12.95 -8.02 5.70
N ALA A 91 -12.34 -6.83 5.68
CA ALA A 91 -11.90 -6.13 6.88
C ALA A 91 -13.04 -5.39 7.63
N LYS A 92 -14.07 -4.91 6.94
CA LYS A 92 -15.08 -4.00 7.53
C LYS A 92 -15.80 -4.58 8.75
N GLY A 93 -16.06 -5.90 8.76
CA GLY A 93 -16.69 -6.60 9.88
C GLY A 93 -15.74 -6.86 11.05
N LEU A 94 -14.44 -6.94 10.77
CA LEU A 94 -13.39 -7.27 11.74
C LEU A 94 -12.94 -6.06 12.56
N ARG A 95 -13.18 -4.84 12.06
CA ARG A 95 -12.84 -3.55 12.70
C ARG A 95 -11.36 -3.48 13.12
N PRO A 96 -10.42 -3.52 12.15
CA PRO A 96 -9.00 -3.47 12.45
C PRO A 96 -8.64 -2.20 13.24
N LYS A 97 -7.74 -2.37 14.20
CA LYS A 97 -7.16 -1.29 15.02
C LYS A 97 -5.96 -0.64 14.32
N PHE A 98 -5.33 -1.39 13.42
CA PHE A 98 -4.17 -0.96 12.66
C PHE A 98 -4.11 -1.72 11.34
N ILE A 99 -3.65 -1.05 10.28
CA ILE A 99 -3.45 -1.66 8.96
C ILE A 99 -2.00 -1.45 8.52
N VAL A 100 -1.39 -2.49 7.99
CA VAL A 100 -0.11 -2.39 7.32
C VAL A 100 -0.19 -3.03 5.94
N GLY A 101 0.34 -2.35 4.93
CA GLY A 101 0.43 -2.88 3.59
C GLY A 101 1.78 -2.61 2.93
N HIS A 102 2.11 -3.41 1.91
CA HIS A 102 3.29 -3.23 1.08
C HIS A 102 2.94 -3.35 -0.41
N SER A 103 3.54 -2.52 -1.26
CA SER A 103 3.39 -2.60 -2.72
C SER A 103 1.91 -2.52 -3.16
N LEU A 104 1.39 -3.49 -3.90
CA LEU A 104 -0.04 -3.62 -4.20
C LEU A 104 -0.91 -3.65 -2.92
N GLY A 105 -0.47 -4.37 -1.89
CA GLY A 105 -1.13 -4.37 -0.59
C GLY A 105 -1.11 -2.98 0.07
N ALA A 106 -0.08 -2.17 -0.17
CA ALA A 106 -0.03 -0.78 0.28
C ALA A 106 -1.02 0.12 -0.47
N ALA A 107 -1.25 -0.13 -1.77
CA ALA A 107 -2.31 0.54 -2.53
C ALA A 107 -3.67 0.33 -1.87
N SER A 108 -3.97 -0.91 -1.49
CA SER A 108 -5.20 -1.26 -0.79
C SER A 108 -5.25 -0.71 0.63
N ALA A 109 -4.15 -0.81 1.38
CA ALA A 109 -4.06 -0.27 2.73
C ALA A 109 -4.41 1.22 2.75
N GLN A 110 -3.91 2.02 1.80
CA GLN A 110 -4.27 3.43 1.66
C GLN A 110 -5.80 3.63 1.58
N ILE A 111 -6.46 2.94 0.66
CA ILE A 111 -7.89 3.11 0.38
C ILE A 111 -8.73 2.61 1.56
N VAL A 112 -8.42 1.41 2.07
CA VAL A 112 -9.13 0.76 3.17
C VAL A 112 -8.96 1.55 4.47
N GLY A 113 -7.73 1.96 4.79
CA GLY A 113 -7.38 2.73 5.99
C GLY A 113 -8.06 4.08 6.05
N MET A 114 -8.07 4.81 4.94
CA MET A 114 -8.84 6.06 4.83
C MET A 114 -10.34 5.82 5.03
N SER A 115 -10.89 4.79 4.39
CA SER A 115 -12.33 4.48 4.41
C SER A 115 -12.82 4.04 5.79
N LEU A 116 -12.02 3.24 6.49
CA LEU A 116 -12.32 2.77 7.86
C LEU A 116 -11.89 3.75 8.94
N ARG A 117 -11.13 4.81 8.59
CA ARG A 117 -10.50 5.73 9.53
C ARG A 117 -9.63 5.01 10.56
N THR A 118 -8.83 4.06 10.07
CA THR A 118 -7.96 3.22 10.88
C THR A 118 -6.49 3.61 10.65
N PRO A 119 -5.68 3.75 11.72
CA PRO A 119 -4.23 3.93 11.61
C PRO A 119 -3.58 2.99 10.60
N THR A 120 -2.91 3.53 9.59
CA THR A 120 -2.41 2.75 8.44
C THR A 120 -1.01 3.14 8.02
N ILE A 121 -0.10 2.15 7.93
CA ILE A 121 1.22 2.32 7.33
C ILE A 121 1.30 1.56 5.99
N ALA A 122 1.61 2.28 4.93
CA ALA A 122 1.70 1.78 3.56
C ALA A 122 3.15 1.90 3.06
N PHE A 123 3.86 0.78 2.93
CA PHE A 123 5.23 0.73 2.43
C PHE A 123 5.27 0.55 0.91
N ALA A 124 6.23 1.20 0.25
CA ALA A 124 6.42 1.04 -1.21
C ALA A 124 5.14 1.30 -2.00
N SER A 125 4.44 2.35 -1.59
CA SER A 125 3.02 2.58 -1.91
C SER A 125 2.86 3.31 -3.24
N PRO A 126 2.10 2.77 -4.22
CA PRO A 126 1.84 3.46 -5.48
C PRO A 126 0.79 4.57 -5.33
N GLN A 127 0.60 5.34 -6.39
CA GLN A 127 -0.27 6.50 -6.47
C GLN A 127 -1.71 6.13 -6.84
N THR A 128 -2.54 5.84 -5.84
CA THR A 128 -3.86 5.24 -6.04
C THR A 128 -4.98 6.16 -6.50
N CYS A 129 -4.88 7.46 -6.22
CA CYS A 129 -6.00 8.39 -6.35
C CYS A 129 -5.75 9.44 -7.43
N ARG A 130 -6.75 9.70 -8.27
CA ARG A 130 -6.74 10.83 -9.21
C ARG A 130 -7.63 11.96 -8.67
N SER A 131 -7.15 12.66 -7.65
CA SER A 131 -7.86 13.79 -7.04
C SER A 131 -6.90 14.94 -6.70
N ARG A 132 -7.41 16.17 -6.84
CA ARG A 132 -6.70 17.41 -6.46
C ARG A 132 -6.97 17.83 -5.01
N THR A 133 -8.00 17.29 -4.38
CA THR A 133 -8.42 17.67 -3.02
C THR A 133 -8.15 16.53 -2.04
N ARG A 134 -7.92 16.88 -0.77
CA ARG A 134 -7.90 15.91 0.32
C ARG A 134 -9.32 15.43 0.61
N MET A 135 -9.44 14.14 0.90
CA MET A 135 -10.66 13.47 1.29
C MET A 135 -10.77 13.36 2.81
N PRO A 136 -11.99 13.17 3.35
CA PRO A 136 -12.16 12.76 4.73
C PRO A 136 -11.42 11.44 5.01
N GLY A 137 -10.74 11.36 6.16
CA GLY A 137 -10.06 10.14 6.59
C GLY A 137 -8.62 9.98 6.11
N GLU A 138 -8.12 10.82 5.20
CA GLU A 138 -6.73 10.68 4.71
C GLU A 138 -5.66 10.84 5.80
N GLY A 139 -5.99 11.54 6.89
CA GLY A 139 -5.08 11.72 8.03
C GLY A 139 -4.71 10.42 8.76
N TRP A 140 -5.43 9.32 8.50
CA TRP A 140 -5.16 8.00 9.08
C TRP A 140 -4.14 7.17 8.29
N VAL A 141 -3.58 7.72 7.21
CA VAL A 141 -2.69 6.99 6.30
C VAL A 141 -1.32 7.65 6.23
N VAL A 142 -0.28 6.85 6.46
CA VAL A 142 1.13 7.21 6.32
C VAL A 142 1.74 6.30 5.27
N ASN A 143 2.29 6.90 4.21
CA ASN A 143 3.03 6.20 3.18
C ASN A 143 4.52 6.37 3.44
N ILE A 144 5.25 5.27 3.46
CA ILE A 144 6.70 5.26 3.56
C ILE A 144 7.22 4.75 2.22
N CYS A 145 7.85 5.65 1.46
CA CYS A 145 8.30 5.42 0.11
C CYS A 145 9.80 5.66 0.03
N ARG A 146 10.51 4.95 -0.84
CA ARG A 146 11.90 5.27 -1.16
C ARG A 146 11.99 6.08 -2.44
N VAL A 147 12.93 7.02 -2.50
CA VAL A 147 13.11 7.87 -3.69
C VAL A 147 13.52 7.09 -4.92
N ASP A 148 14.24 5.97 -4.72
CA ASP A 148 14.72 5.08 -5.78
C ASP A 148 13.73 3.97 -6.14
N ASP A 149 12.60 3.84 -5.44
CA ASP A 149 11.59 2.83 -5.74
C ASP A 149 10.57 3.35 -6.77
N ASP A 150 10.67 2.85 -8.01
CA ASP A 150 9.84 3.26 -9.16
C ASP A 150 8.34 3.11 -8.89
N VAL A 151 7.93 2.14 -8.07
CA VAL A 151 6.52 1.89 -7.76
C VAL A 151 5.89 3.07 -7.06
N CYS A 152 6.67 3.79 -6.24
CA CYS A 152 6.22 4.96 -5.50
C CYS A 152 5.91 6.17 -6.40
N HIS A 153 6.33 6.12 -7.67
CA HIS A 153 6.15 7.17 -8.68
C HIS A 153 5.10 6.81 -9.74
N GLN A 154 4.46 5.65 -9.60
CA GLN A 154 3.44 5.18 -10.53
C GLN A 154 2.07 5.06 -9.87
N PRO A 155 0.98 5.28 -10.60
CA PRO A 155 0.90 6.01 -11.87
C PRO A 155 1.49 7.43 -11.80
N PRO A 156 1.93 8.01 -12.95
CA PRO A 156 2.64 9.29 -12.95
C PRO A 156 1.81 10.45 -12.42
N ARG A 157 2.43 11.31 -11.60
CA ARG A 157 1.83 12.55 -11.08
C ARG A 157 1.30 13.50 -12.16
N ILE A 158 1.94 13.52 -13.34
CA ILE A 158 1.51 14.37 -14.47
C ILE A 158 0.11 14.02 -14.97
N LEU A 159 -0.35 12.78 -14.76
CA LEU A 159 -1.71 12.35 -15.07
C LEU A 159 -2.72 12.68 -13.96
N GLY A 160 -2.26 13.32 -12.87
CA GLY A 160 -3.07 13.74 -11.74
C GLY A 160 -3.19 12.71 -10.61
N PHE A 161 -2.42 11.62 -10.67
CA PHE A 161 -2.39 10.63 -9.61
C PHE A 161 -1.59 11.11 -8.39
N ARG A 162 -1.97 10.61 -7.21
CA ARG A 162 -1.31 10.81 -5.92
C ARG A 162 -1.60 9.66 -4.96
N THR A 163 -0.83 9.58 -3.88
CA THR A 163 -1.16 8.74 -2.72
C THR A 163 -2.18 9.46 -1.84
N ILE A 164 -2.86 8.69 -0.99
CA ILE A 164 -3.72 9.16 0.09
C ILE A 164 -2.89 9.41 1.35
N GLY A 165 -3.17 10.50 2.08
CA GLY A 165 -2.54 10.75 3.38
C GLY A 165 -1.13 11.31 3.30
N SER A 166 -0.38 11.17 4.40
CA SER A 166 0.99 11.69 4.50
C SER A 166 1.97 10.79 3.75
N ARG A 167 3.03 11.37 3.19
CA ARG A 167 4.09 10.63 2.48
C ARG A 167 5.46 11.01 3.01
N TYR A 168 6.24 10.01 3.39
CA TYR A 168 7.60 10.15 3.88
C TYR A 168 8.56 9.46 2.92
N TRP A 169 9.45 10.25 2.33
CA TRP A 169 10.47 9.75 1.40
C TRP A 169 11.75 9.38 2.14
N LEU A 170 12.17 8.14 1.97
CA LEU A 170 13.45 7.62 2.42
C LEU A 170 14.45 7.74 1.27
N SER A 171 15.64 8.25 1.56
CA SER A 171 16.74 8.33 0.61
C SER A 171 17.87 7.42 1.08
N PRO A 172 18.07 6.26 0.45
CA PRO A 172 19.23 5.43 0.69
C PRO A 172 20.50 6.14 0.20
N ASP A 173 21.63 5.72 0.76
CA ASP A 173 22.97 6.19 0.38
C ASP A 173 23.92 4.98 0.42
N PRO A 174 24.34 4.43 -0.73
CA PRO A 174 24.02 4.85 -2.10
C PRO A 174 22.60 4.46 -2.54
N LEU A 175 22.13 5.04 -3.67
CA LEU A 175 20.89 4.60 -4.33
C LEU A 175 21.02 3.16 -4.83
N LYS A 176 19.94 2.36 -4.74
CA LYS A 176 19.90 0.95 -5.15
C LYS A 176 18.82 0.70 -6.20
N LEU A 177 19.07 1.16 -7.43
CA LEU A 177 18.16 0.98 -8.55
C LEU A 177 17.94 -0.52 -8.85
N GLY A 178 16.68 -0.98 -8.82
CA GLY A 178 16.27 -2.31 -9.30
C GLY A 178 16.10 -3.40 -8.23
N GLU A 179 16.55 -3.18 -6.99
CA GLU A 179 16.25 -4.05 -5.83
C GLU A 179 15.47 -3.32 -4.72
N ASP A 180 15.29 -2.01 -4.86
CA ASP A 180 14.65 -1.04 -3.96
C ASP A 180 13.28 -1.44 -3.39
N HIS A 181 12.48 -2.20 -4.14
CA HIS A 181 11.08 -2.50 -3.83
C HIS A 181 10.86 -3.57 -2.74
N LYS A 182 11.90 -4.27 -2.27
CA LYS A 182 11.76 -5.30 -1.23
C LYS A 182 11.58 -4.66 0.16
N ILE A 183 10.72 -5.23 1.00
CA ILE A 183 10.46 -4.70 2.36
C ILE A 183 11.75 -4.62 3.21
N ASP A 184 12.68 -5.57 3.06
CA ASP A 184 13.95 -5.58 3.80
C ASP A 184 14.77 -4.31 3.57
N ASN A 185 14.75 -3.82 2.33
CA ASN A 185 15.42 -2.58 1.93
C ASN A 185 14.80 -1.35 2.60
N TYR A 186 13.52 -1.39 2.97
CA TYR A 186 12.89 -0.36 3.78
C TYR A 186 13.26 -0.51 5.27
N MET A 187 13.27 -1.73 5.78
CA MET A 187 13.58 -2.04 7.18
C MET A 187 14.96 -1.52 7.59
N ASP A 188 15.97 -1.68 6.73
CA ASP A 188 17.32 -1.21 7.01
C ASP A 188 17.40 0.31 7.10
N LEU A 189 16.68 1.03 6.23
CA LEU A 189 16.61 2.49 6.29
C LEU A 189 15.88 2.98 7.55
N LEU A 190 14.82 2.30 7.97
CA LEU A 190 14.05 2.64 9.17
C LEU A 190 14.84 2.49 10.48
N LYS A 191 15.92 1.70 10.48
CA LYS A 191 16.82 1.56 11.65
C LYS A 191 17.72 2.79 11.82
N THR A 192 17.96 3.56 10.76
CA THR A 192 18.87 4.72 10.78
C THR A 192 18.30 5.87 11.60
N LYS A 193 19.16 6.59 12.33
CA LYS A 193 18.78 7.76 13.14
C LYS A 193 18.10 8.84 12.28
N LYS A 194 18.67 9.13 11.11
CA LYS A 194 18.17 10.10 10.13
C LYS A 194 16.70 9.86 9.74
N VAL A 195 16.28 8.61 9.66
CA VAL A 195 14.90 8.23 9.29
C VAL A 195 13.97 8.26 10.52
N LYS A 196 14.44 7.80 11.69
CA LYS A 196 13.67 7.84 12.93
C LYS A 196 13.23 9.26 13.31
N ASP A 197 14.08 10.25 13.04
CA ASP A 197 13.78 11.66 13.32
C ASP A 197 12.75 12.27 12.35
N ARG A 198 12.46 11.61 11.22
CA ARG A 198 11.57 12.13 10.15
C ARG A 198 10.24 11.40 10.04
N VAL A 199 10.18 10.12 10.40
CA VAL A 199 8.97 9.31 10.31
C VAL A 199 8.23 9.33 11.65
N PRO A 200 6.90 9.52 11.67
CA PRO A 200 6.12 9.48 12.90
C PRO A 200 6.34 8.17 13.65
N GLN A 201 6.60 8.26 14.96
CA GLN A 201 6.75 7.08 15.81
C GLN A 201 5.43 6.68 16.50
N ALA A 202 4.42 7.55 16.46
CA ALA A 202 3.08 7.30 16.99
C ALA A 202 2.03 8.00 16.12
N TRP A 203 0.81 7.46 16.12
CA TRP A 203 -0.36 8.16 15.57
C TRP A 203 -0.81 9.26 16.54
N PRO A 204 -1.39 10.37 16.04
CA PRO A 204 -2.06 11.34 16.90
C PRO A 204 -3.14 10.62 17.72
N THR A 205 -3.09 10.78 19.05
CA THR A 205 -4.10 10.31 20.00
C THR A 205 -5.27 11.27 20.07
#